data_AF-D9WWY8-F1
#
_entry.id   AF-D9WWY8-F1
#
_cell.length_a   1.000
_cell.length_b   1.000
_cell.length_c   1.000
_cell.angle_alpha   90.00
_cell.angle_beta   90.00
_cell.angle_gamma   90.00
#
_symmetry.space_group_name_H-M   'P 1'
#
loop_
_entity.id
_entity.type
_entity.pdbx_description
1 polymer ?
#
loop_
_entity_poly.entity_id
_entity_poly.type
_entity_poly.pdbx_seq_one_letter_code
_entity_poly.pdbx_strand_id
1 'polypeptide(L)'
;MPDTAAAQHATTSRLIRGAITLLRERGIYTQFPGYVGDDDSLNIPAAILLAHTRRALPPAEFTRKACLAQWGDPDAHFRVHPAVMHAIRFVSACIDGQPNDDPATGEPDYIDHLAWWPTYRPIDAQTPPSLDDVLDVMAKAATLAADIAQQGAAADYPAAA
;
A
#
# COMPACT_ATOMS: atom_id res chain seq x y z
N MET A 1 7.76 -14.75 23.73
CA MET A 1 7.90 -13.37 23.22
C MET A 1 6.68 -13.02 22.36
N PRO A 2 5.54 -12.63 22.96
CA PRO A 2 4.31 -12.28 22.24
C PRO A 2 4.22 -10.79 21.83
N ASP A 3 4.99 -9.90 22.45
CA ASP A 3 4.82 -8.43 22.32
C ASP A 3 5.20 -7.84 20.95
N THR A 4 6.00 -8.54 20.14
CA THR A 4 6.51 -7.99 18.87
C THR A 4 5.49 -8.03 17.74
N ALA A 5 4.67 -9.09 17.66
CA ALA A 5 3.65 -9.23 16.62
C ALA A 5 2.50 -8.23 16.83
N ALA A 6 1.98 -8.14 18.06
CA ALA A 6 0.92 -7.18 18.40
C ALA A 6 1.37 -5.73 18.14
N ALA A 7 2.62 -5.37 18.50
CA ALA A 7 3.18 -4.05 18.21
C ALA A 7 3.33 -3.78 16.70
N GLN A 8 3.67 -4.80 15.91
CA GLN A 8 3.75 -4.69 14.46
C GLN A 8 2.38 -4.43 13.84
N HIS A 9 1.35 -5.19 14.21
CA HIS A 9 -0.02 -4.98 13.70
C HIS A 9 -0.60 -3.62 14.12
N ALA A 10 -0.35 -3.17 15.35
CA ALA A 10 -0.72 -1.82 15.80
C ALA A 10 -0.02 -0.72 14.98
N THR A 11 1.26 -0.93 14.64
CA THR A 11 2.01 -0.04 13.75
C THR A 11 1.40 -0.04 12.35
N THR A 12 1.06 -1.20 11.79
CA THR A 12 0.40 -1.33 10.49
C THR A 12 -0.93 -0.59 10.44
N SER A 13 -1.80 -0.77 11.44
CA SER A 13 -3.06 -0.01 11.51
C SER A 13 -2.83 1.49 11.47
N ARG A 14 -1.84 1.99 12.23
CA ARG A 14 -1.49 3.41 12.28
C ARG A 14 -0.98 3.92 10.93
N LEU A 15 -0.12 3.15 10.26
CA LEU A 15 0.42 3.52 8.94
C LEU A 15 -0.69 3.60 7.89
N ILE A 16 -1.58 2.60 7.83
CA ILE A 16 -2.68 2.58 6.87
C ILE A 16 -3.63 3.77 7.12
N ARG A 17 -3.94 4.09 8.38
CA ARG A 17 -4.73 5.29 8.72
C ARG A 17 -4.06 6.60 8.32
N GLY A 18 -2.74 6.68 8.48
CA GLY A 18 -1.96 7.82 7.97
C GLY A 18 -2.05 7.94 6.45
N ALA A 19 -1.93 6.82 5.74
CA ALA A 19 -2.04 6.78 4.28
C ALA A 19 -3.45 7.17 3.78
N ILE A 20 -4.51 6.72 4.47
CA ILE A 20 -5.90 7.15 4.22
C ILE A 20 -6.03 8.68 4.30
N THR A 21 -5.40 9.29 5.30
CA THR A 21 -5.42 10.76 5.47
C THR A 21 -4.76 11.45 4.29
N LEU A 22 -3.59 10.96 3.88
CA LEU A 22 -2.87 11.51 2.72
C LEU A 22 -3.66 11.36 1.41
N LEU A 23 -4.30 10.21 1.17
CA LEU A 23 -5.10 9.99 -0.04
C LEU A 23 -6.37 10.85 -0.07
N ARG A 24 -6.97 11.15 1.08
CA ARG A 24 -8.09 12.11 1.15
C ARG A 24 -7.65 13.53 0.82
N GLU A 25 -6.47 13.92 1.27
CA GLU A 25 -5.93 15.27 1.05
C GLU A 25 -5.45 15.48 -0.38
N ARG A 26 -4.84 14.45 -0.98
CA ARG A 26 -4.13 14.56 -2.26
C ARG A 26 -4.81 13.86 -3.44
N GLY A 27 -5.78 13.00 -3.17
CA GLY A 27 -6.40 12.16 -4.19
C GLY A 27 -5.59 10.91 -4.53
N ILE A 28 -6.22 10.03 -5.32
CA ILE A 28 -5.63 8.77 -5.78
C ILE A 28 -5.03 8.95 -7.17
N TYR A 29 -3.76 8.60 -7.31
CA TYR A 29 -3.08 8.54 -8.60
C TYR A 29 -3.38 7.21 -9.28
N THR A 30 -3.93 7.27 -10.49
CA THR A 30 -4.44 6.10 -11.24
C THR A 30 -3.71 5.86 -12.56
N GLN A 31 -2.55 6.51 -12.78
CA GLN A 31 -1.78 6.35 -14.00
C GLN A 31 -0.49 5.58 -13.75
N PHE A 32 -0.43 4.32 -14.15
CA PHE A 32 0.82 3.55 -14.12
C PHE A 32 1.58 3.71 -15.45
N PRO A 33 2.92 3.81 -15.44
CA PRO A 33 3.85 3.63 -14.33
C PRO A 33 4.14 4.91 -13.54
N GLY A 34 4.05 4.84 -12.21
CA GLY A 34 4.39 5.94 -11.30
C GLY A 34 3.72 5.79 -9.93
N TYR A 35 4.24 6.54 -8.96
CA TYR A 35 3.79 6.51 -7.57
C TYR A 35 3.08 7.80 -7.14
N VAL A 36 3.35 8.90 -7.86
CA VAL A 36 2.80 10.24 -7.61
C VAL A 36 2.53 10.94 -8.95
N GLY A 37 1.39 11.64 -9.03
CA GLY A 37 0.99 12.45 -10.17
C GLY A 37 1.56 13.87 -10.14
N ASP A 38 1.51 14.56 -11.28
CA ASP A 38 1.93 15.96 -11.39
C ASP A 38 1.07 16.91 -10.54
N ASP A 39 -0.12 16.46 -10.14
CA ASP A 39 -1.06 17.14 -9.24
C ASP A 39 -0.87 16.77 -7.75
N ASP A 40 0.23 16.09 -7.40
CA ASP A 40 0.54 15.55 -6.07
C ASP A 40 -0.39 14.41 -5.61
N SER A 41 -1.26 13.89 -6.49
CA SER A 41 -2.02 12.67 -6.19
C SER A 41 -1.06 11.49 -5.94
N LEU A 42 -1.44 10.59 -5.05
CA LEU A 42 -0.58 9.47 -4.61
C LEU A 42 -1.22 8.15 -4.99
N ASN A 43 -0.42 7.14 -5.33
CA ASN A 43 -0.92 5.76 -5.29
C ASN A 43 -0.81 5.18 -3.86
N ILE A 44 -1.35 3.97 -3.67
CA ILE A 44 -1.45 3.36 -2.33
C ILE A 44 -0.06 3.09 -1.71
N PRO A 45 0.91 2.44 -2.38
CA PRO A 45 2.25 2.24 -1.80
C PRO A 45 2.93 3.55 -1.40
N ALA A 46 2.82 4.60 -2.23
CA ALA A 46 3.41 5.90 -1.94
C ALA A 46 2.81 6.54 -0.68
N ALA A 47 1.49 6.50 -0.54
CA ALA A 47 0.80 7.01 0.64
C ALA A 47 1.24 6.27 1.93
N ILE A 48 1.44 4.96 1.87
CA ILE A 48 1.94 4.17 3.00
C ILE A 48 3.39 4.55 3.35
N LEU A 49 4.27 4.68 2.35
CA LEU A 49 5.66 5.07 2.56
C LEU A 49 5.77 6.49 3.15
N LEU A 50 4.96 7.42 2.66
CA LEU A 50 4.89 8.79 3.19
C LEU A 50 4.38 8.82 4.63
N ALA A 51 3.33 8.04 4.93
CA ALA A 51 2.84 7.89 6.31
C ALA A 51 3.90 7.30 7.25
N HIS A 52 4.77 6.42 6.75
CA HIS A 52 5.87 5.84 7.52
C HIS A 52 7.02 6.82 7.75
N THR A 53 7.51 7.43 6.69
CA THR A 53 8.70 8.29 6.74
C THR A 53 8.40 9.66 7.34
N ARG A 54 7.13 10.08 7.37
CA ARG A 54 6.69 11.43 7.77
C ARG A 54 7.40 12.56 7.02
N ARG A 55 7.98 12.26 5.86
CA ARG A 55 8.64 13.26 5.02
C ARG A 55 7.60 13.86 4.08
N ALA A 56 7.65 15.18 3.92
CA ALA A 56 7.09 15.81 2.74
C ALA A 56 8.06 15.51 1.60
N LEU A 57 7.84 14.42 0.86
CA LEU A 57 8.67 14.15 -0.30
C LEU A 57 8.16 15.04 -1.44
N PRO A 58 9.04 15.74 -2.18
CA PRO A 58 8.61 16.55 -3.31
C PRO A 58 7.94 15.63 -4.35
N PRO A 59 6.77 15.98 -4.90
CA PRO A 59 6.07 15.17 -5.90
C PRO A 59 6.98 14.81 -7.09
N ALA A 60 7.87 15.74 -7.45
CA ALA A 60 8.86 15.59 -8.50
C ALA A 60 9.83 14.43 -8.29
N GLU A 61 10.12 13.99 -7.05
CA GLU A 61 11.03 12.87 -6.75
C GLU A 61 10.35 11.50 -6.89
N PHE A 62 9.02 11.45 -7.00
CA PHE A 62 8.23 10.21 -7.09
C PHE A 62 7.61 9.91 -8.47
N THR A 63 7.88 10.74 -9.48
CA THR A 63 7.60 10.35 -10.86
C THR A 63 8.48 9.13 -11.20
N ARG A 64 8.00 8.16 -12.00
CA ARG A 64 8.80 6.97 -12.34
C ARG A 64 10.19 7.36 -12.85
N LYS A 65 10.28 8.42 -13.65
CA LYS A 65 11.54 8.95 -14.22
C LYS A 65 12.46 9.52 -13.15
N ALA A 66 11.94 10.27 -12.18
CA ALA A 66 12.75 10.84 -11.10
C ALA A 66 13.11 9.80 -10.03
N CYS A 67 12.21 8.89 -9.68
CA CYS A 67 12.53 7.73 -8.85
C CYS A 67 13.64 6.90 -9.47
N LEU A 68 13.50 6.48 -10.73
CA LEU A 68 14.54 5.69 -11.41
C LEU A 68 15.88 6.43 -11.50
N ALA A 69 15.87 7.75 -11.68
CA ALA A 69 17.08 8.56 -11.81
C ALA A 69 17.75 8.91 -10.47
N GLN A 70 16.97 9.13 -9.40
CA GLN A 70 17.48 9.63 -8.11
C GLN A 70 17.66 8.49 -7.10
N TRP A 71 16.81 7.46 -7.18
CA TRP A 71 16.61 6.42 -6.16
C TRP A 71 16.89 5.01 -6.70
N GLY A 72 16.95 4.83 -8.02
CA GLY A 72 17.06 3.51 -8.63
C GLY A 72 15.71 2.82 -8.67
N ASP A 73 15.66 1.52 -8.38
CA ASP A 73 14.39 0.78 -8.33
C ASP A 73 13.48 1.31 -7.20
N PRO A 74 12.33 1.97 -7.50
CA PRO A 74 11.44 2.49 -6.48
C PRO A 74 10.91 1.39 -5.56
N ASP A 75 10.84 0.14 -6.02
CA ASP A 75 10.36 -0.97 -5.22
C ASP A 75 11.32 -1.33 -4.11
N ALA A 76 12.62 -1.14 -4.36
CA ALA A 76 13.66 -1.29 -3.34
C ALA A 76 13.40 -0.35 -2.15
N HIS A 77 12.86 0.85 -2.38
CA HIS A 77 12.54 1.80 -1.31
C HIS A 77 11.39 1.34 -0.41
N PHE A 78 10.39 0.62 -0.93
CA PHE A 78 9.38 0.00 -0.07
C PHE A 78 9.95 -1.20 0.68
N ARG A 79 10.72 -2.05 -0.02
CA ARG A 79 11.28 -3.31 0.52
C ARG A 79 12.27 -3.11 1.67
N VAL A 80 13.00 -1.99 1.73
CA VAL A 80 13.89 -1.66 2.86
C VAL A 80 13.15 -1.30 4.15
N HIS A 81 11.83 -1.07 4.10
CA HIS A 81 11.02 -0.73 5.27
C HIS A 81 10.04 -1.89 5.61
N PRO A 82 10.39 -2.78 6.55
CA PRO A 82 9.53 -3.93 6.90
C PRO A 82 8.11 -3.54 7.31
N ALA A 83 7.95 -2.41 8.02
CA ALA A 83 6.63 -1.91 8.42
C ALA A 83 5.77 -1.44 7.23
N VAL A 84 6.40 -0.90 6.18
CA VAL A 84 5.74 -0.50 4.92
C VAL A 84 5.29 -1.73 4.16
N MET A 85 6.18 -2.70 3.96
CA MET A 85 5.83 -3.95 3.28
C MET A 85 4.73 -4.72 4.02
N HIS A 86 4.77 -4.73 5.35
CA HIS A 86 3.73 -5.35 6.16
C HIS A 86 2.36 -4.68 5.94
N ALA A 87 2.32 -3.34 5.88
CA ALA A 87 1.09 -2.61 5.56
C ALA A 87 0.61 -2.83 4.12
N ILE A 88 1.53 -2.85 3.15
CA ILE A 88 1.22 -3.16 1.74
C ILE A 88 0.57 -4.54 1.63
N ARG A 89 1.14 -5.57 2.25
CA ARG A 89 0.58 -6.92 2.26
C ARG A 89 -0.81 -6.97 2.92
N PHE A 90 -1.01 -6.24 4.02
CA PHE A 90 -2.32 -6.16 4.69
C PHE A 90 -3.39 -5.54 3.81
N VAL A 91 -3.08 -4.44 3.11
CA VAL A 91 -4.03 -3.81 2.18
C VAL A 91 -4.28 -4.71 0.98
N SER A 92 -3.22 -5.32 0.43
CA SER A 92 -3.34 -6.25 -0.70
C SER A 92 -4.23 -7.44 -0.39
N ALA A 93 -4.21 -7.96 0.83
CA ALA A 93 -5.05 -9.09 1.21
C ALA A 93 -6.54 -8.72 1.39
N CYS A 94 -6.86 -7.43 1.41
CA CYS A 94 -8.23 -6.92 1.48
C CYS A 94 -8.80 -6.52 0.10
N ILE A 95 -8.03 -6.75 -0.97
CA ILE A 95 -8.43 -6.53 -2.35
C ILE A 95 -8.84 -7.87 -2.95
N ASP A 96 -9.93 -7.87 -3.72
CA ASP A 96 -10.33 -9.05 -4.48
C ASP A 96 -9.34 -9.31 -5.62
N GLY A 97 -8.80 -10.53 -5.67
CA GLY A 97 -7.75 -10.91 -6.62
C GLY A 97 -6.39 -11.07 -5.95
N GLN A 98 -5.60 -12.00 -6.48
CA GLN A 98 -4.26 -12.26 -5.96
C GLN A 98 -3.24 -11.35 -6.64
N PRO A 99 -2.18 -10.92 -5.94
CA PRO A 99 -1.01 -10.35 -6.59
C PRO A 99 -0.45 -11.31 -7.63
N ASN A 100 -0.01 -10.79 -8.77
CA ASN A 100 0.77 -11.57 -9.74
C ASN A 100 2.16 -11.84 -9.16
N ASP A 101 2.80 -12.93 -9.61
CA ASP A 101 4.19 -13.19 -9.26
C ASP A 101 5.12 -12.20 -9.98
N ASP A 102 6.08 -11.67 -9.25
CA ASP A 102 7.20 -10.89 -9.78
C ASP A 102 8.02 -11.80 -10.71
N PRO A 103 8.16 -11.48 -12.01
CA PRO A 103 8.82 -12.36 -12.98
C PRO A 103 10.32 -12.55 -12.71
N ALA A 104 10.95 -11.68 -11.91
CA ALA A 104 12.36 -11.77 -11.54
C ALA A 104 12.60 -12.64 -10.31
N THR A 105 11.66 -12.66 -9.35
CA THR A 105 11.83 -13.36 -8.07
C THR A 105 10.93 -14.58 -7.90
N GLY A 106 9.83 -14.66 -8.64
CA GLY A 106 8.79 -15.67 -8.49
C GLY A 106 7.96 -15.52 -7.20
N GLU A 107 8.14 -14.43 -6.45
CA GLU A 107 7.36 -14.12 -5.26
C GLU A 107 6.19 -13.20 -5.62
N PRO A 108 5.07 -13.21 -4.85
CA PRO A 108 3.96 -12.33 -5.14
C PRO A 108 4.35 -10.84 -5.05
N ASP A 109 4.00 -10.07 -6.09
CA ASP A 109 4.28 -8.65 -6.19
C ASP A 109 3.16 -7.80 -5.59
N TYR A 110 3.21 -7.64 -4.27
CA TYR A 110 2.25 -6.84 -3.54
C TYR A 110 2.35 -5.34 -3.83
N ILE A 111 3.52 -4.85 -4.25
CA ILE A 111 3.72 -3.42 -4.53
C ILE A 111 2.99 -3.09 -5.82
N ASP A 112 3.25 -3.85 -6.89
CA ASP A 112 2.58 -3.66 -8.16
C ASP A 112 1.08 -3.96 -8.03
N HIS A 113 0.68 -4.99 -7.28
CA HIS A 113 -0.74 -5.27 -7.05
C HIS A 113 -1.50 -4.04 -6.52
N LEU A 114 -0.95 -3.35 -5.52
CA LEU A 114 -1.55 -2.12 -4.98
C LEU A 114 -1.41 -0.91 -5.89
N ALA A 115 -0.29 -0.77 -6.61
CA ALA A 115 -0.08 0.36 -7.52
C ALA A 115 -1.03 0.29 -8.72
N TRP A 116 -1.31 -0.91 -9.21
CA TRP A 116 -2.16 -1.16 -10.36
C TRP A 116 -3.65 -1.26 -10.04
N TRP A 117 -4.02 -1.67 -8.82
CA TRP A 117 -5.43 -1.90 -8.48
C TRP A 117 -6.37 -0.71 -8.74
N PRO A 118 -6.02 0.54 -8.39
CA PRO A 118 -6.85 1.72 -8.72
C PRO A 118 -6.87 2.07 -10.22
N THR A 119 -5.92 1.53 -10.99
CA THR A 119 -5.78 1.79 -12.43
C THR A 119 -6.64 0.82 -13.26
N TYR A 120 -6.72 -0.44 -12.84
CA TYR A 120 -7.43 -1.47 -13.57
C TYR A 120 -8.82 -1.73 -13.02
N ARG A 121 -9.70 -2.10 -13.95
CA ARG A 121 -11.01 -2.66 -13.66
C ARG A 121 -10.84 -4.11 -13.21
N PRO A 122 -11.31 -4.50 -12.01
CA PRO A 122 -11.47 -5.91 -11.66
C PRO A 122 -12.30 -6.65 -12.72
N ILE A 123 -12.02 -7.94 -12.97
CA ILE A 123 -12.59 -8.72 -14.09
C ILE A 123 -14.12 -8.59 -14.20
N ASP A 124 -14.83 -8.41 -13.09
CA ASP A 124 -16.29 -8.30 -13.03
C ASP A 124 -16.85 -6.91 -12.67
N ALA A 125 -16.00 -5.93 -12.32
CA ALA A 125 -16.45 -4.55 -12.06
C ALA A 125 -16.73 -3.83 -13.38
N GLN A 126 -17.54 -2.76 -13.45
CA GLN A 126 -17.72 -1.99 -14.71
C GLN A 126 -16.70 -0.86 -14.89
N THR A 127 -16.11 -0.38 -13.79
CA THR A 127 -15.14 0.71 -13.74
C THR A 127 -14.00 0.34 -12.80
N PRO A 128 -12.82 0.98 -12.90
CA PRO A 128 -11.80 0.92 -11.86
C PRO A 128 -12.36 1.38 -10.50
N PRO A 129 -11.71 0.99 -9.38
CA PRO A 129 -12.07 1.48 -8.05
C PRO A 129 -12.00 3.00 -7.97
N SER A 130 -13.02 3.62 -7.37
CA SER A 130 -13.00 5.04 -7.01
C SER A 130 -12.08 5.31 -5.82
N LEU A 131 -11.80 6.58 -5.54
CA LEU A 131 -11.10 6.95 -4.31
C LEU A 131 -11.83 6.40 -3.07
N ASP A 132 -13.15 6.49 -3.02
CA ASP A 132 -13.93 5.98 -1.87
C ASP A 132 -13.79 4.47 -1.71
N ASP A 133 -13.80 3.70 -2.81
CA ASP A 133 -13.56 2.24 -2.78
C ASP A 133 -12.16 1.91 -2.23
N VAL A 134 -11.14 2.67 -2.66
CA VAL A 134 -9.77 2.54 -2.15
C VAL A 134 -9.71 2.84 -0.66
N LEU A 135 -10.33 3.94 -0.22
CA LEU A 135 -10.34 4.34 1.19
C LEU A 135 -11.07 3.31 2.05
N ASP A 136 -12.15 2.71 1.57
CA ASP A 136 -12.90 1.66 2.27
C ASP A 136 -12.09 0.38 2.43
N VAL A 137 -11.39 -0.08 1.39
CA VAL A 137 -10.49 -1.24 1.47
C VAL A 137 -9.35 -0.97 2.45
N MET A 138 -8.74 0.21 2.39
CA MET A 138 -7.69 0.57 3.35
C MET A 138 -8.23 0.67 4.78
N ALA A 139 -9.46 1.16 4.98
CA ALA A 139 -10.08 1.22 6.29
C ALA A 139 -10.37 -0.19 6.86
N LYS A 140 -10.79 -1.13 6.02
CA LYS A 140 -10.94 -2.55 6.37
C LYS A 140 -9.59 -3.15 6.79
N ALA A 141 -8.54 -2.94 6.01
CA ALA A 141 -7.19 -3.42 6.32
C ALA A 141 -6.65 -2.83 7.64
N ALA A 142 -6.88 -1.54 7.88
CA ALA A 142 -6.48 -0.88 9.13
C ALA A 142 -7.25 -1.42 10.35
N THR A 143 -8.52 -1.75 10.18
CA THR A 143 -9.37 -2.34 11.24
C THR A 143 -8.90 -3.75 11.55
N LEU A 144 -8.71 -4.58 10.52
CA LEU A 144 -8.21 -5.93 10.69
C LEU A 144 -6.85 -5.98 11.40
N ALA A 145 -5.92 -5.09 11.03
CA ALA A 145 -4.64 -4.98 11.71
C ALA A 145 -4.80 -4.56 13.19
N ALA A 146 -5.76 -3.67 13.50
CA ALA A 146 -6.03 -3.29 14.89
C ALA A 146 -6.62 -4.46 15.70
N ASP A 147 -7.54 -5.21 15.11
CA ASP A 147 -8.20 -6.35 15.77
C ASP A 147 -7.20 -7.46 16.08
N ILE A 148 -6.32 -7.80 15.14
CA ILE A 148 -5.24 -8.80 15.37
C ILE A 148 -4.30 -8.31 16.49
N ALA A 149 -3.94 -7.03 16.49
CA ALA A 149 -3.10 -6.46 17.54
C ALA A 149 -3.73 -6.58 18.94
N GLN A 150 -5.04 -6.39 19.05
CA GLN A 150 -5.78 -6.48 20.32
C GLN A 150 -5.97 -7.92 20.79
N GLN A 151 -6.12 -8.87 19.87
CA GLN A 151 -6.30 -10.29 20.19
C GLN A 151 -5.00 -10.98 20.62
N GLY A 152 -3.84 -10.34 20.41
CA GLY A 152 -2.53 -10.93 20.73
C GLY A 152 -2.20 -12.18 19.92
N ALA A 153 -2.93 -12.41 18.82
CA ALA A 153 -2.78 -13.58 17.98
C ALA A 153 -1.58 -13.42 17.05
N ALA A 154 -0.80 -14.50 16.87
CA ALA A 154 0.19 -14.64 15.81
C ALA A 154 -0.50 -14.97 14.47
N ALA A 155 -1.56 -14.24 14.14
CA ALA A 155 -2.28 -14.48 12.89
C ALA A 155 -1.40 -14.00 11.74
N ASP A 156 -0.87 -14.96 10.98
CA ASP A 156 -0.39 -14.71 9.64
C ASP A 156 -1.52 -14.10 8.79
N TYR A 157 -1.12 -13.32 7.78
CA TYR A 157 -2.01 -12.56 6.91
C TYR A 157 -3.30 -13.31 6.59
N PRO A 158 -4.46 -12.63 6.54
CA PRO A 158 -5.67 -13.25 6.02
C PRO A 158 -5.34 -13.82 4.63
N ALA A 159 -5.56 -15.11 4.43
CA ALA A 159 -5.49 -15.69 3.10
C ALA A 159 -6.51 -14.91 2.25
N ALA A 160 -6.05 -14.35 1.13
CA ALA A 160 -6.95 -13.65 0.21
C ALA A 160 -8.07 -14.61 -0.18
N ALA A 161 -9.31 -14.18 0.10
CA ALA A 161 -10.52 -14.98 0.02
C ALA A 161 -10.93 -15.29 -1.43
#